data_AF-A0A4Q6BI22-F1
#
_entry.id   AF-A0A4Q6BI22-F1
#
_cell.length_a   1.000
_cell.length_b   1.000
_cell.length_c   1.000
_cell.angle_alpha   90.00
_cell.angle_beta   90.00
_cell.angle_gamma   90.00
#
_symmetry.space_group_name_H-M   'P 1'
#
loop_
_entity.id
_entity.type
_entity.pdbx_description
1 polymer ?
#
loop_
_entity_poly.entity_id
_entity_poly.type
_entity_poly.pdbx_seq_one_letter_code
_entity_poly.pdbx_strand_id
1 'polypeptide(L)' 'MKTRTFCEPKCGDGVKTKNETCDDGLLSGAYGTCSAGCVWGPRCGDGVIQREQGEECDDRNFQGNDGCTPRCKVGN' A
#
# COMPACT_ATOMS: atom_id res chain seq x y z
N MET A 1 -8.79 -30.84 -23.48
CA MET A 1 -7.91 -30.77 -22.29
C MET A 1 -7.85 -29.32 -21.84
N LYS A 2 -8.39 -28.98 -20.66
CA LYS A 2 -8.20 -27.64 -20.07
C LYS A 2 -6.88 -27.68 -19.31
N THR A 3 -5.84 -27.09 -19.87
CA THR A 3 -4.55 -26.90 -19.17
C THR A 3 -4.80 -26.04 -17.94
N ARG A 4 -4.53 -26.59 -16.76
CA ARG A 4 -4.49 -25.80 -15.52
C ARG A 4 -3.24 -24.94 -15.61
N THR A 5 -3.41 -23.66 -15.90
CA THR A 5 -2.33 -22.68 -15.81
C THR A 5 -1.94 -22.59 -14.35
N PHE A 6 -0.66 -22.85 -14.04
CA PHE A 6 -0.12 -22.62 -12.70
C PHE A 6 -0.02 -21.10 -12.52
N CYS A 7 -0.72 -20.54 -11.53
CA CYS A 7 -0.43 -19.17 -11.10
C CYS A 7 0.84 -19.25 -10.25
N GLU A 8 1.99 -19.03 -10.88
CA GLU A 8 3.22 -18.77 -10.14
C GLU A 8 3.08 -17.38 -9.50
N PRO A 9 3.23 -17.27 -8.16
CA PRO A 9 3.15 -15.97 -7.49
C PRO A 9 4.29 -15.10 -8.00
N LYS A 10 3.95 -13.97 -8.62
CA LYS A 10 4.92 -13.06 -9.20
C LYS A 10 4.61 -11.64 -8.76
N CYS A 11 5.59 -11.06 -8.08
CA CYS A 11 5.53 -9.66 -7.71
C CYS A 11 5.43 -8.74 -8.94
N GLY A 12 4.42 -7.89 -8.94
CA GLY A 12 4.10 -6.94 -10.02
C GLY A 12 3.19 -7.51 -11.10
N ASP A 13 2.49 -8.62 -10.84
CA ASP A 13 1.47 -9.15 -11.76
C ASP A 13 0.06 -8.58 -11.51
N GLY A 14 -0.07 -7.71 -10.51
CA GLY A 14 -1.34 -7.09 -10.11
C GLY A 14 -2.24 -8.01 -9.28
N VAL A 15 -1.73 -9.18 -8.86
CA VAL A 15 -2.49 -10.17 -8.08
C VAL A 15 -1.79 -10.40 -6.76
N LYS A 16 -2.29 -9.75 -5.70
CA LYS A 16 -1.75 -9.95 -4.35
C LYS A 16 -1.89 -11.42 -3.91
N THR A 17 -0.77 -12.11 -3.79
CA THR A 17 -0.71 -13.47 -3.27
C THR A 17 -0.44 -13.52 -1.76
N LYS A 18 -0.48 -14.72 -1.15
CA LYS A 18 -0.22 -14.87 0.30
C LYS A 18 1.19 -14.45 0.74
N ASN A 19 2.14 -14.46 -0.19
CA ASN A 19 3.54 -14.14 0.09
C ASN A 19 3.83 -12.64 -0.07
N GLU A 20 2.85 -11.86 -0.48
CA GLU A 20 3.00 -10.44 -0.80
C GLU A 20 2.11 -9.60 0.12
N THR A 21 2.64 -8.48 0.58
CA THR A 21 1.85 -7.56 1.40
C THR A 21 1.01 -6.61 0.54
N CYS A 22 1.45 -6.42 -0.71
CA CYS A 22 0.97 -5.48 -1.71
C CYS A 22 1.30 -6.03 -3.11
N ASP A 23 0.38 -5.93 -4.07
CA ASP A 23 0.71 -6.02 -5.50
C ASP A 23 -0.24 -5.09 -6.28
N ASP A 24 0.31 -4.04 -6.86
CA ASP A 24 -0.39 -3.03 -7.65
C ASP A 24 0.00 -3.06 -9.14
N GLY A 25 0.88 -4.00 -9.53
CA GLY A 25 1.44 -4.10 -10.86
C GLY A 25 2.39 -2.96 -11.29
N LEU A 26 2.61 -1.93 -10.46
CA LEU A 26 3.48 -0.80 -10.78
C LEU A 26 4.88 -0.96 -10.19
N LEU A 27 4.99 -1.50 -8.97
CA LEU A 27 6.26 -1.72 -8.26
C LEU A 27 7.15 -0.45 -8.12
N SER A 28 6.56 0.75 -8.17
CA SER A 28 7.32 2.00 -8.17
C SER A 28 7.88 2.39 -6.79
N GLY A 29 7.34 1.84 -5.70
CA GLY A 29 7.68 2.21 -4.32
C GLY A 29 7.40 3.67 -3.97
N ALA A 30 6.66 4.36 -4.83
CA ALA A 30 6.13 5.69 -4.59
C ALA A 30 5.07 5.68 -3.49
N TYR A 31 4.61 6.88 -3.14
CA TYR A 31 3.60 7.02 -2.11
C TYR A 31 2.30 6.27 -2.47
N GLY A 32 1.88 5.36 -1.60
CA GLY A 32 0.70 4.52 -1.80
C GLY A 32 0.87 3.37 -2.79
N THR A 33 2.08 3.13 -3.32
CA THR A 33 2.34 2.06 -4.29
C THR A 33 3.19 0.94 -3.68
N CYS A 34 3.16 -0.23 -4.32
CA CYS A 34 4.05 -1.33 -3.94
C CYS A 34 5.46 -1.02 -4.42
N SER A 35 6.46 -1.45 -3.65
CA SER A 35 7.86 -1.48 -4.09
C SER A 35 8.18 -2.79 -4.80
N ALA A 36 9.36 -2.86 -5.43
CA ALA A 36 9.84 -4.05 -6.15
C ALA A 36 9.91 -5.34 -5.30
N GLY A 37 9.86 -5.24 -3.97
CA GLY A 37 9.78 -6.39 -3.06
C GLY A 37 8.35 -6.84 -2.73
N CYS A 38 7.32 -6.30 -3.39
CA CYS A 38 5.90 -6.49 -3.03
C CYS A 38 5.60 -6.19 -1.55
N VAL A 39 6.35 -5.22 -1.06
CA VAL A 39 6.12 -4.54 0.20
C VAL A 39 5.59 -3.15 -0.08
N TRP A 40 4.64 -2.71 0.74
CA TRP A 40 4.13 -1.34 0.64
C TRP A 40 5.27 -0.33 0.72
N GLY A 41 5.26 0.65 -0.18
CA GLY A 41 6.02 1.87 -0.02
C GLY A 41 5.42 2.78 1.08
N PRO A 42 5.93 4.01 1.20
CA PRO A 42 5.39 5.02 2.11
C PRO A 42 3.91 5.25 1.82
N ARG A 43 3.07 5.30 2.85
CA ARG A 43 1.62 5.52 2.69
C ARG A 43 1.00 5.98 4.00
N CYS A 44 -0.15 6.63 3.89
CA CYS A 44 -0.96 6.95 5.04
C CYS A 44 -1.23 5.72 5.93
N GLY A 45 -1.14 5.89 7.25
CA GLY A 45 -1.36 4.82 8.21
C GLY A 45 -0.21 3.83 8.33
N ASP A 46 1.00 4.16 7.84
CA ASP A 46 2.21 3.35 8.05
C ASP A 46 2.99 3.74 9.32
N GLY A 47 2.52 4.76 10.04
CA GLY A 47 3.10 5.24 11.29
C GLY A 47 4.16 6.31 11.11
N VAL A 48 4.39 6.77 9.89
CA VAL A 48 5.39 7.79 9.56
C VAL A 48 4.70 8.92 8.82
N ILE A 49 4.92 10.15 9.28
CA ILE A 49 4.35 11.33 8.61
C ILE A 49 5.19 11.70 7.38
N GLN A 50 4.72 11.34 6.19
CA GLN A 50 5.27 11.71 4.89
C GLN A 50 4.89 13.16 4.50
N ARG A 51 5.47 14.16 5.17
CA ARG A 51 5.17 15.59 4.88
C ARG A 51 5.40 16.00 3.43
N GLU A 52 6.44 15.45 2.79
CA GLU A 52 6.76 15.72 1.38
C GLU A 52 5.69 15.21 0.41
N GLN A 53 4.89 14.22 0.83
CA GLN A 53 3.77 13.66 0.07
C GLN A 53 2.41 14.25 0.49
N GLY A 54 2.43 15.24 1.39
CA GLY A 54 1.24 15.98 1.81
C GLY A 54 0.50 15.39 3.00
N GLU A 55 1.10 14.47 3.76
CA GLU A 55 0.54 14.04 5.04
C GLU A 55 0.72 15.11 6.13
N GLU A 56 -0.33 15.32 6.91
CA GLU A 56 -0.36 16.25 8.04
C GLU A 56 -0.35 15.51 9.38
N CYS A 57 -0.87 14.28 9.39
CA CYS A 57 -0.92 13.34 10.53
C CYS A 57 -0.72 11.91 10.01
N ASP A 58 -0.34 11.01 10.91
CA ASP A 58 -0.38 9.56 10.71
C ASP A 58 -0.58 8.90 12.08
N ASP A 59 -1.65 8.13 12.23
CA ASP A 59 -2.03 7.41 13.45
C ASP A 59 -1.99 5.89 13.28
N ARG A 60 -1.17 5.42 12.32
CA ARG A 60 -0.91 4.01 12.02
C ARG A 60 -2.13 3.25 11.50
N ASN A 61 -3.15 3.96 11.03
CA ASN A 61 -4.34 3.34 10.48
C ASN A 61 -4.96 4.20 9.36
N PHE A 62 -5.98 3.66 8.67
CA PHE A 62 -6.72 4.33 7.60
C PHE A 62 -8.18 4.61 8.00
N GLN A 63 -8.48 4.55 9.30
CA GLN A 63 -9.78 4.92 9.83
C GLN A 63 -9.86 6.45 9.86
N GLY A 64 -11.08 6.95 9.95
CA GLY A 64 -11.32 8.37 10.17
C GLY A 64 -12.01 8.56 11.50
N ASN A 65 -12.09 9.83 11.92
CA ASN A 65 -12.75 10.27 13.16
C ASN A 65 -12.00 9.87 14.45
N ASP A 66 -10.70 9.59 14.37
CA ASP A 66 -9.76 9.36 15.48
C ASP A 66 -8.65 10.43 15.55
N GLY A 67 -8.85 11.55 14.85
CA GLY A 67 -7.93 12.70 14.80
C GLY A 67 -7.09 12.76 13.53
N CYS A 68 -6.94 11.65 12.82
CA CYS A 68 -6.46 11.62 11.45
C CYS A 68 -7.56 11.12 10.51
N THR A 69 -7.59 11.63 9.29
CA THR A 69 -8.50 11.12 8.26
C THR A 69 -7.81 9.99 7.47
N PRO A 70 -8.56 9.15 6.73
CA PRO A 70 -7.98 8.12 5.85
C PRO A 70 -7.06 8.66 4.73
N ARG A 71 -7.01 9.98 4.57
CA ARG A 71 -6.14 10.70 3.63
C ARG A 71 -4.96 11.39 4.31
N CYS A 72 -4.69 11.04 5.57
CA CYS A 72 -3.64 11.61 6.40
C CYS A 72 -3.70 13.14 6.50
N LYS A 73 -4.94 13.65 6.60
CA LYS A 73 -5.26 15.04 6.93
C LYS A 73 -5.78 15.12 8.35
N VAL A 74 -5.50 16.22 9.05
CA VAL A 74 -6.01 16.42 10.40
C VAL A 74 -7.54 16.48 10.34
N GLY A 75 -8.19 15.49 10.96
CA GLY A 75 -9.64 15.43 11.09
C GLY A 75 -10.07 16.19 12.34
N ASN A 76 -11.11 17.01 12.23
CA ASN A 76 -11.80 17.59 13.39
C ASN A 76 -12.86 16.63 13.92
#